data_AF-H1SIK3-F1
#
_entry.id   AF-H1SIK3-F1
#
_cell.length_a   1.000
_cell.length_b   1.000
_cell.length_c   1.000
_cell.angle_alpha   90.00
_cell.angle_beta   90.00
_cell.angle_gamma   90.00
#
_symmetry.space_group_name_H-M   'P 1'
#
loop_
_entity.id
_entity.type
_entity.pdbx_description
1 polymer ?
#
loop_
_entity_poly.entity_id
_entity_poly.type
_entity_poly.pdbx_seq_one_letter_code
_entity_poly.pdbx_strand_id
1 'polypeptide(L)'
;MIKDFTVLFQHLWYRDFPMSALVQGKMDEKFGAASWTTHIAGCVKGVGDLMGYLTHFEHAGRFDAVIKDFDQNCGERAITHLEWEWKQPAMLGERFNEVEKLVAARGRALFSTLITYSRHEKDADNRSIIERQWGDGPEPLLVQFVTFTYKNGRRHLGQLSAELFVNGKWRTLRVQEALPWNRPGSKWFNPEEPSA
;
A
#
# COMPACT_ATOMS: atom_id res chain seq x y z
N MET A 1 -7.30 4.84 -14.52
CA MET A 1 -6.12 5.22 -13.72
C MET A 1 -6.12 4.65 -12.30
N ILE A 2 -6.90 5.14 -11.32
CA ILE A 2 -6.89 4.60 -9.94
C ILE A 2 -7.20 3.08 -9.89
N LYS A 3 -8.18 2.64 -10.69
CA LYS A 3 -8.52 1.21 -10.82
C LYS A 3 -7.37 0.40 -11.40
N ASP A 4 -6.71 0.90 -12.43
CA ASP A 4 -5.58 0.22 -13.08
C ASP A 4 -4.39 0.14 -12.13
N PHE A 5 -4.04 1.24 -11.46
CA PHE A 5 -3.04 1.26 -10.39
C PHE A 5 -3.37 0.19 -9.34
N THR A 6 -4.63 0.16 -8.87
CA THR A 6 -5.08 -0.80 -7.85
C THR A 6 -4.90 -2.24 -8.30
N VAL A 7 -5.34 -2.57 -9.52
CA VAL A 7 -5.26 -3.93 -10.06
C VAL A 7 -3.80 -4.35 -10.26
N LEU A 8 -2.98 -3.48 -10.83
CA LEU A 8 -1.57 -3.74 -11.07
C LEU A 8 -0.81 -3.89 -9.76
N PHE A 9 -0.99 -2.97 -8.81
CA PHE A 9 -0.32 -3.03 -7.50
C PHE A 9 -0.62 -4.35 -6.79
N GLN A 10 -1.89 -4.72 -6.69
CA GLN A 10 -2.30 -5.96 -6.02
C GLN A 10 -1.87 -7.23 -6.77
N HIS A 11 -1.75 -7.18 -8.10
CA HIS A 11 -1.19 -8.28 -8.87
C HIS A 11 0.31 -8.43 -8.60
N LEU A 12 1.05 -7.32 -8.65
CA LEU A 12 2.49 -7.27 -8.41
C LEU A 12 2.85 -7.68 -6.98
N TRP A 13 2.00 -7.33 -6.01
CA TRP A 13 2.09 -7.77 -4.62
C TRP A 13 2.25 -9.29 -4.50
N TYR A 14 1.55 -10.08 -5.32
CA TYR A 14 1.72 -11.53 -5.34
C TYR A 14 2.85 -12.03 -6.23
N ARG A 15 3.08 -11.35 -7.36
CA ARG A 15 4.09 -11.75 -8.33
C ARG A 15 5.48 -11.69 -7.72
N ASP A 16 5.74 -10.59 -7.01
CA ASP A 16 7.03 -10.21 -6.46
C ASP A 16 7.07 -10.38 -4.93
N PHE A 17 6.08 -11.11 -4.38
CA PHE A 17 6.02 -11.40 -2.97
C PHE A 17 7.34 -12.04 -2.53
N PRO A 18 7.99 -11.52 -1.49
CA PRO A 18 9.41 -11.76 -1.31
C PRO A 18 9.66 -13.17 -0.71
N MET A 19 10.15 -14.06 -1.57
CA MET A 19 10.17 -15.53 -1.38
C MET A 19 11.25 -16.07 -0.44
N SER A 20 12.26 -15.30 -0.06
CA SER A 20 13.21 -15.74 0.97
C SER A 20 12.55 -16.02 2.33
N ALA A 21 11.26 -15.66 2.48
CA ALA A 21 10.38 -16.03 3.58
C ALA A 21 9.91 -17.50 3.57
N LEU A 22 10.07 -18.26 2.49
CA LEU A 22 9.54 -19.63 2.35
C LEU A 22 10.67 -20.66 2.26
N VAL A 23 11.52 -20.72 3.28
CA VAL A 23 12.52 -21.80 3.39
C VAL A 23 11.84 -23.04 3.97
N GLN A 24 11.69 -24.09 3.15
CA GLN A 24 11.19 -25.42 3.57
C GLN A 24 9.78 -25.43 4.20
N GLY A 25 8.82 -24.70 3.63
CA GLY A 25 7.44 -24.66 4.19
C GLY A 25 7.37 -24.06 5.60
N LYS A 26 8.44 -23.36 6.02
CA LYS A 26 8.45 -22.62 7.28
C LYS A 26 8.79 -21.18 6.97
N MET A 27 7.94 -20.32 7.49
CA MET A 27 8.06 -18.90 7.29
C MET A 27 9.39 -18.42 7.94
N ASP A 28 10.39 -18.04 7.14
CA ASP A 28 11.50 -17.23 7.65
C ASP A 28 10.96 -15.81 7.85
N GLU A 29 10.27 -15.63 8.96
CA GLU A 29 9.59 -14.41 9.37
C GLU A 29 10.57 -13.28 9.77
N LYS A 30 11.82 -13.34 9.29
CA LYS A 30 12.78 -12.23 9.33
C LYS A 30 12.48 -11.14 8.28
N PHE A 31 11.22 -11.00 7.88
CA PHE A 31 10.77 -9.89 7.06
C PHE A 31 10.65 -8.62 7.91
N GLY A 32 11.80 -8.00 8.17
CA GLY A 32 11.88 -6.68 8.78
C GLY A 32 11.27 -5.61 7.88
N ALA A 33 11.04 -4.42 8.45
CA ALA A 33 10.45 -3.28 7.74
C ALA A 33 11.16 -2.97 6.40
N ALA A 34 12.49 -3.14 6.33
CA ALA A 34 13.27 -2.91 5.12
C ALA A 34 12.84 -3.80 3.94
N SER A 35 12.62 -5.09 4.17
CA SER A 35 12.20 -6.01 3.10
C SER A 35 10.80 -5.68 2.58
N TRP A 36 9.93 -5.18 3.45
CA TRP A 36 8.60 -4.68 3.07
C TRP A 36 8.66 -3.39 2.28
N THR A 37 9.50 -2.44 2.68
CA THR A 37 9.77 -1.23 1.91
C THR A 37 10.28 -1.57 0.51
N THR A 38 11.23 -2.51 0.37
CA THR A 38 11.71 -2.96 -0.94
C THR A 38 10.61 -3.61 -1.78
N HIS A 39 9.76 -4.45 -1.17
CA HIS A 39 8.65 -5.08 -1.87
C HIS A 39 7.62 -4.05 -2.37
N ILE A 40 7.23 -3.10 -1.52
CA ILE A 40 6.32 -2.00 -1.88
C ILE A 40 6.93 -1.16 -3.00
N ALA A 41 8.20 -0.76 -2.87
CA ALA A 41 8.90 0.00 -3.91
C ALA A 41 8.92 -0.76 -5.26
N GLY A 42 9.20 -2.07 -5.24
CA GLY A 42 9.13 -2.92 -6.42
C GLY A 42 7.75 -2.95 -7.07
N CYS A 43 6.69 -3.09 -6.26
CA CYS A 43 5.31 -3.01 -6.75
C CYS A 43 5.01 -1.65 -7.39
N VAL A 44 5.35 -0.55 -6.71
CA VAL A 44 5.11 0.83 -7.20
C VAL A 44 5.85 1.07 -8.52
N LYS A 45 7.12 0.69 -8.61
CA LYS A 45 7.92 0.76 -9.85
C LYS A 45 7.26 -0.04 -10.97
N GLY A 46 6.86 -1.28 -10.68
CA GLY A 46 6.20 -2.14 -11.65
C GLY A 46 4.86 -1.59 -12.13
N VAL A 47 4.09 -0.92 -11.27
CA VAL A 47 2.87 -0.22 -11.69
C VAL A 47 3.21 0.91 -12.66
N GLY A 48 4.18 1.77 -12.31
CA GLY A 48 4.62 2.86 -13.17
C GLY A 48 5.04 2.35 -14.55
N ASP A 49 5.91 1.34 -14.60
CA ASP A 49 6.41 0.75 -15.85
C ASP A 49 5.27 0.17 -16.71
N LEU A 50 4.35 -0.59 -16.11
CA LEU A 50 3.22 -1.21 -16.83
C LEU A 50 2.19 -0.19 -17.30
N MET A 51 2.09 0.96 -16.63
CA MET A 51 1.22 2.07 -17.05
C MET A 51 1.90 3.02 -18.04
N GLY A 52 3.18 2.80 -18.37
CA GLY A 52 3.96 3.67 -19.26
C GLY A 52 4.44 4.98 -18.62
N TYR A 53 4.56 5.01 -17.30
CA TYR A 53 4.92 6.19 -16.51
C TYR A 53 6.30 6.10 -15.88
N LEU A 54 6.84 7.26 -15.50
CA LEU A 54 8.10 7.38 -14.77
C LEU A 54 7.84 7.23 -13.28
N THR A 55 8.65 6.42 -12.59
CA THR A 55 8.63 6.31 -11.12
C THR A 55 9.89 6.91 -10.54
N HIS A 56 9.73 7.86 -9.63
CA HIS A 56 10.82 8.48 -8.89
C HIS A 56 10.72 8.10 -7.42
N PHE A 57 11.72 7.40 -6.90
CA PHE A 57 11.88 7.16 -5.48
C PHE A 57 12.66 8.31 -4.85
N GLU A 58 12.28 8.69 -3.63
CA GLU A 58 12.90 9.76 -2.85
C GLU A 58 13.19 11.04 -3.64
N HIS A 59 12.21 11.93 -3.70
CA HIS A 59 12.47 13.31 -4.12
C HIS A 59 12.53 14.23 -2.90
N ALA A 60 13.76 14.59 -2.48
CA ALA A 60 14.04 15.67 -1.53
C ALA A 60 13.30 15.56 -0.18
N GLY A 61 13.13 14.34 0.34
CA GLY A 61 12.51 14.09 1.65
C GLY A 61 11.01 14.42 1.74
N ARG A 62 10.32 14.57 0.59
CA ARG A 62 8.90 14.92 0.55
C ARG A 62 7.97 13.71 0.46
N PHE A 63 8.31 12.76 -0.41
CA PHE A 63 7.55 11.53 -0.66
C PHE A 63 8.46 10.32 -0.76
N ASP A 64 7.96 9.16 -0.34
CA ASP A 64 8.64 7.88 -0.59
C ASP A 64 8.75 7.60 -2.09
N ALA A 65 7.67 7.85 -2.84
CA ALA A 65 7.68 7.76 -4.30
C ALA A 65 6.69 8.71 -4.99
N VAL A 66 6.97 8.99 -6.26
CA VAL A 66 6.06 9.71 -7.16
C VAL A 66 6.00 8.99 -8.50
N ILE A 67 4.79 8.72 -9.00
CA ILE A 67 4.58 8.30 -10.39
C ILE A 67 4.21 9.52 -11.21
N LYS A 68 4.88 9.72 -12.33
CA LYS A 68 4.73 10.88 -13.21
C LYS A 68 4.49 10.46 -14.65
N ASP A 69 3.62 11.20 -15.30
CA ASP A 69 3.45 11.16 -16.75
C ASP A 69 4.33 12.23 -17.40
N PHE A 70 4.71 11.96 -18.65
CA PHE A 70 5.44 12.92 -19.48
C PHE A 70 4.46 13.57 -20.46
N ASP A 71 3.98 14.76 -20.12
CA ASP A 71 3.14 15.56 -20.99
C ASP A 71 4.02 16.46 -21.87
N GLN A 72 3.89 16.32 -23.19
CA GLN A 72 4.71 17.09 -24.15
C GLN A 72 4.45 18.61 -24.09
N ASN A 73 3.33 19.06 -23.53
CA ASN A 73 2.91 20.45 -23.48
C ASN A 73 3.18 21.12 -22.13
N CYS A 74 3.12 20.38 -21.03
CA CYS A 74 3.30 20.92 -19.68
C CYS A 74 4.44 20.28 -18.87
N GLY A 75 5.20 19.37 -19.48
CA GLY A 75 6.33 18.70 -18.85
C GLY A 75 5.89 17.53 -17.97
N GLU A 76 6.54 17.36 -16.83
CA GLU A 76 6.22 16.26 -15.91
C GLU A 76 4.94 16.55 -15.11
N ARG A 77 3.95 15.66 -15.20
CA ARG A 77 2.73 15.72 -14.38
C ARG A 77 2.71 14.59 -13.37
N ALA A 78 2.56 14.91 -12.09
CA ALA A 78 2.38 13.87 -11.07
C ALA A 78 1.03 13.17 -11.24
N ILE A 79 1.07 11.85 -11.39
CA ILE A 79 -0.10 10.97 -11.38
C ILE A 79 -0.49 10.67 -9.94
N THR A 80 0.47 10.24 -9.12
CA THR A 80 0.26 10.04 -7.69
C THR A 80 1.51 10.27 -6.86
N HIS A 81 1.33 10.88 -5.69
CA HIS A 81 2.31 10.90 -4.60
C HIS A 81 2.03 9.73 -3.67
N LEU A 82 3.07 9.01 -3.28
CA LEU A 82 2.95 7.81 -2.47
C LEU A 82 3.73 7.93 -1.17
N GLU A 83 3.10 7.47 -0.08
CA GLU A 83 3.71 7.23 1.22
C GLU A 83 3.38 5.82 1.69
N TRP A 84 4.29 5.20 2.42
CA TRP A 84 4.02 3.95 3.11
C TRP A 84 4.62 3.93 4.52
N GLU A 85 3.92 3.31 5.45
CA GLU A 85 4.42 3.14 6.82
C GLU A 85 4.14 1.71 7.29
N TRP A 86 5.16 1.09 7.87
CA TRP A 86 5.09 -0.25 8.43
C TRP A 86 4.21 -0.29 9.68
N LYS A 87 4.32 0.70 10.58
CA LYS A 87 3.52 0.78 11.80
C LYS A 87 2.11 1.28 11.48
N GLN A 88 1.10 0.64 12.07
CA GLN A 88 -0.28 1.10 11.89
C GLN A 88 -0.48 2.52 12.46
N PRO A 89 -1.38 3.34 11.89
CA PRO A 89 -1.60 4.72 12.34
C PRO A 89 -1.85 4.86 13.85
N ALA A 90 -2.75 4.05 14.42
CA ALA A 90 -3.10 4.09 15.83
C ALA A 90 -1.96 3.68 16.78
N MET A 91 -0.90 3.03 16.27
CA MET A 91 0.31 2.74 17.07
C MET A 91 1.22 3.96 17.17
N LEU A 92 1.25 4.79 16.14
CA LEU A 92 2.06 6.01 16.09
C LEU A 92 1.32 7.22 16.68
N GLY A 93 0.00 7.24 16.58
CA GLY A 93 -0.84 8.34 17.06
C GLY A 93 -0.46 9.63 16.35
N GLU A 94 -0.12 10.67 17.11
CA GLU A 94 0.34 11.97 16.58
C GLU A 94 1.66 11.90 15.80
N ARG A 95 2.42 10.81 15.91
CA ARG A 95 3.67 10.61 15.15
C ARG A 95 3.44 10.06 13.74
N PHE A 96 2.20 9.69 13.40
CA PHE A 96 1.84 9.27 12.05
C PHE A 96 1.65 10.52 11.19
N ASN A 97 2.62 10.84 10.33
CA ASN A 97 2.62 12.08 9.55
C ASN A 97 2.55 11.85 8.02
N GLU A 98 2.45 10.60 7.60
CA GLU A 98 2.44 10.19 6.20
C GLU A 98 1.28 10.84 5.43
N VAL A 99 0.09 10.87 6.03
CA VAL A 99 -1.07 11.53 5.39
C VAL A 99 -0.88 13.04 5.34
N GLU A 100 -0.27 13.66 6.34
CA GLU A 100 -0.01 15.10 6.36
C GLU A 100 0.96 15.53 5.25
N LYS A 101 1.99 14.70 4.97
CA LYS A 101 2.87 14.91 3.81
C LYS A 101 2.08 14.87 2.50
N LEU A 102 1.18 13.89 2.33
CA LEU A 102 0.32 13.80 1.14
C LEU A 102 -0.62 15.02 1.03
N VAL A 103 -1.17 15.50 2.15
CA VAL A 103 -2.00 16.70 2.20
C VAL A 103 -1.23 17.95 1.75
N ALA A 104 0.05 18.07 2.13
CA ALA A 104 0.88 19.20 1.71
C ALA A 104 1.11 19.30 0.19
N ALA A 105 0.89 18.22 -0.56
CA ALA A 105 0.89 18.23 -2.02
C ALA A 105 -0.48 17.88 -2.64
N ARG A 106 -1.56 18.00 -1.87
CA ARG A 106 -2.92 17.78 -2.35
C ARG A 106 -3.21 18.70 -3.55
N GLY A 107 -3.91 18.15 -4.54
CA GLY A 107 -4.21 18.86 -5.80
C GLY A 107 -3.05 18.97 -6.79
N ARG A 108 -1.81 18.61 -6.41
CA ARG A 108 -0.65 18.61 -7.32
C ARG A 108 -0.48 17.29 -8.10
N ALA A 109 -1.26 16.27 -7.74
CA ALA A 109 -1.35 15.00 -8.44
C ALA A 109 -2.82 14.63 -8.68
N LEU A 110 -3.09 13.68 -9.58
CA LEU A 110 -4.45 13.21 -9.86
C LEU A 110 -5.10 12.50 -8.66
N PHE A 111 -4.29 11.85 -7.83
CA PHE A 111 -4.70 11.25 -6.55
C PHE A 111 -3.45 11.03 -5.68
N SER A 112 -3.64 10.82 -4.38
CA SER A 112 -2.55 10.39 -3.47
C SER A 112 -2.73 8.93 -3.08
N THR A 113 -1.63 8.26 -2.75
CA THR A 113 -1.65 6.86 -2.35
C THR A 113 -0.97 6.68 -0.99
N LEU A 114 -1.68 6.06 -0.04
CA LEU A 114 -1.11 5.60 1.22
C LEU A 114 -1.09 4.07 1.23
N ILE A 115 0.03 3.47 1.63
CA ILE A 115 0.11 2.03 1.87
C ILE A 115 0.40 1.83 3.35
N THR A 116 -0.50 1.19 4.07
CA THR A 116 -0.40 1.07 5.53
C THR A 116 -0.96 -0.25 6.04
N TYR A 117 -0.79 -0.48 7.33
CA TYR A 117 -1.18 -1.71 7.99
C TYR A 117 -2.25 -1.44 9.03
N SER A 118 -3.17 -2.40 9.19
CA SER A 118 -4.26 -2.28 10.16
C SER A 118 -4.48 -3.60 10.89
N ARG A 119 -4.50 -3.58 12.22
CA ARG A 119 -5.08 -4.70 12.98
C ARG A 119 -6.59 -4.53 13.02
N HIS A 120 -7.31 -5.63 12.97
CA HIS A 120 -8.77 -5.62 12.95
C HIS A 120 -9.36 -4.85 14.15
N GLU A 121 -8.82 -5.03 15.36
CA GLU A 121 -9.27 -4.33 16.56
C GLU A 121 -8.93 -2.84 16.60
N LYS A 122 -8.14 -2.35 15.65
CA LYS A 122 -7.72 -0.94 15.52
C LYS A 122 -8.15 -0.30 14.21
N ASP A 123 -8.98 -0.97 13.41
CA ASP A 123 -9.35 -0.50 12.09
C ASP A 123 -10.07 0.86 12.13
N ALA A 124 -11.06 0.99 13.03
CA ALA A 124 -11.78 2.25 13.23
C ALA A 124 -10.85 3.40 13.68
N ASP A 125 -9.94 3.14 14.63
CA ASP A 125 -8.96 4.12 15.10
C ASP A 125 -8.02 4.56 13.96
N ASN A 126 -7.52 3.60 13.17
CA ASN A 126 -6.63 3.85 12.04
C ASN A 126 -7.32 4.71 10.98
N ARG A 127 -8.56 4.37 10.62
CA ARG A 127 -9.37 5.13 9.66
C ARG A 127 -9.65 6.53 10.16
N SER A 128 -10.04 6.69 11.42
CA SER A 128 -10.32 8.00 12.01
C SER A 128 -9.09 8.93 11.97
N ILE A 129 -7.88 8.41 12.18
CA ILE A 129 -6.64 9.19 12.05
C ILE A 129 -6.46 9.66 10.60
N ILE A 130 -6.61 8.75 9.63
CA ILE A 130 -6.45 9.06 8.20
C ILE A 130 -7.50 10.07 7.74
N GLU A 131 -8.77 9.87 8.12
CA GLU A 131 -9.88 10.77 7.82
C GLU A 131 -9.62 12.18 8.35
N ARG A 132 -9.21 12.28 9.63
CA ARG A 132 -8.91 13.56 10.27
C ARG A 132 -7.78 14.30 9.58
N GLN A 133 -6.71 13.59 9.20
CA GLN A 133 -5.57 14.20 8.54
C GLN A 133 -5.88 14.59 7.09
N TRP A 134 -6.55 13.73 6.33
CA TRP A 134 -6.87 13.99 4.92
C TRP A 134 -7.94 15.08 4.74
N GLY A 135 -8.92 15.09 5.63
CA GLY A 135 -10.10 15.96 5.54
C GLY A 135 -11.13 15.48 4.51
N ASP A 136 -12.20 16.26 4.33
CA ASP A 136 -13.37 15.92 3.52
C ASP A 136 -13.33 16.50 2.09
N GLY A 137 -12.12 16.78 1.58
CA GLY A 137 -11.91 17.39 0.26
C GLY A 137 -12.23 16.46 -0.93
N PRO A 138 -12.37 17.04 -2.14
CA PRO A 138 -12.63 16.29 -3.38
C PRO A 138 -11.42 15.54 -3.92
N GLU A 139 -10.22 15.79 -3.39
CA GLU A 139 -9.00 15.15 -3.86
C GLU A 139 -8.94 13.70 -3.37
N PRO A 140 -8.78 12.70 -4.27
CA PRO A 140 -8.87 11.31 -3.86
C PRO A 140 -7.61 10.83 -3.14
N LEU A 141 -7.81 10.09 -2.05
CA LEU A 141 -6.78 9.29 -1.38
C LEU A 141 -7.08 7.80 -1.60
N LEU A 142 -6.20 7.13 -2.35
CA LEU A 142 -6.19 5.68 -2.43
C LEU A 142 -5.42 5.12 -1.24
N VAL A 143 -6.02 4.26 -0.44
CA VAL A 143 -5.37 3.57 0.67
C VAL A 143 -5.30 2.08 0.38
N GLN A 144 -4.09 1.54 0.38
CA GLN A 144 -3.84 0.11 0.39
C GLN A 144 -3.67 -0.33 1.84
N PHE A 145 -4.69 -0.99 2.42
CA PHE A 145 -4.61 -1.54 3.76
C PHE A 145 -4.18 -3.00 3.72
N VAL A 146 -3.08 -3.31 4.40
CA VAL A 146 -2.68 -4.68 4.69
C VAL A 146 -3.11 -5.02 6.12
N THR A 147 -4.11 -5.89 6.27
CA THR A 147 -4.51 -6.34 7.60
C THR A 147 -3.51 -7.35 8.15
N PHE A 148 -3.36 -7.37 9.47
CA PHE A 148 -2.48 -8.34 10.11
C PHE A 148 -2.92 -8.67 11.54
N THR A 149 -2.47 -9.82 12.02
CA THR A 149 -2.52 -10.22 13.43
C THR A 149 -1.10 -10.50 13.94
N TYR A 150 -0.92 -10.64 15.25
CA TYR A 150 0.34 -11.13 15.80
C TYR A 150 0.23 -12.62 16.12
N LYS A 151 1.15 -13.41 15.55
CA LYS A 151 1.35 -14.82 15.87
C LYS A 151 2.81 -15.01 16.28
N ASN A 152 3.05 -15.54 17.48
CA ASN A 152 4.40 -15.71 18.03
C ASN A 152 5.25 -14.40 17.99
N GLY A 153 4.62 -13.25 18.26
CA GLY A 153 5.28 -11.94 18.24
C GLY A 153 5.55 -11.38 16.84
N ARG A 154 5.04 -12.01 15.78
CA ARG A 154 5.30 -11.67 14.38
C ARG A 154 4.01 -11.38 13.64
N ARG A 155 4.07 -10.54 12.60
CA ARG A 155 2.89 -10.21 11.81
C ARG A 155 2.52 -11.36 10.89
N HIS A 156 1.31 -11.85 11.05
CA HIS A 156 0.66 -12.72 10.09
C HIS A 156 -0.31 -11.86 9.27
N LEU A 157 -0.09 -11.75 7.96
CA LEU A 157 -0.91 -10.88 7.12
C LEU A 157 -2.23 -11.57 6.76
N GLY A 158 -3.32 -10.80 6.80
CA GLY A 158 -4.64 -11.24 6.41
C GLY A 158 -4.94 -10.84 4.96
N GLN A 159 -5.59 -9.69 4.79
CA GLN A 159 -6.08 -9.18 3.52
C GLN A 159 -5.34 -7.91 3.09
N LEU A 160 -5.24 -7.73 1.77
CA LEU A 160 -4.88 -6.47 1.14
C LEU A 160 -6.14 -5.87 0.52
N SER A 161 -6.66 -4.77 1.09
CA SER A 161 -7.74 -3.98 0.51
C SER A 161 -7.21 -2.71 -0.13
N ALA A 162 -7.82 -2.32 -1.25
CA ALA A 162 -7.65 -1.03 -1.89
C ALA A 162 -8.93 -0.24 -1.70
N GLU A 163 -8.84 0.90 -1.04
CA GLU A 163 -9.99 1.71 -0.65
C GLU A 163 -9.76 3.16 -1.05
N LEU A 164 -10.80 3.80 -1.55
CA LEU A 164 -10.76 5.19 -1.96
C LEU A 164 -11.46 6.04 -0.90
N PHE A 165 -10.77 7.05 -0.38
CA PHE A 165 -11.34 8.09 0.45
C PHE A 165 -11.45 9.39 -0.33
N VAL A 166 -12.67 9.92 -0.46
CA VAL A 166 -12.95 11.17 -1.18
C VAL A 166 -14.26 11.77 -0.67
N ASN A 167 -14.33 13.10 -0.53
CA ASN A 167 -15.50 13.81 -0.02
C ASN A 167 -16.00 13.25 1.33
N GLY A 168 -15.07 12.92 2.23
CA GLY A 168 -15.39 12.35 3.54
C GLY A 168 -15.96 10.93 3.52
N LYS A 169 -15.87 10.21 2.38
CA LYS A 169 -16.47 8.88 2.22
C LYS A 169 -15.45 7.85 1.77
N TRP A 170 -15.50 6.68 2.40
CA TRP A 170 -14.76 5.49 1.98
C TRP A 170 -15.53 4.69 0.93
N ARG A 171 -14.78 4.13 -0.03
CA ARG A 171 -15.28 3.16 -1.00
C ARG A 171 -14.22 2.09 -1.26
N THR A 172 -14.51 0.85 -0.93
CA THR A 172 -13.67 -0.28 -1.31
C THR A 172 -13.67 -0.49 -2.82
N LEU A 173 -12.49 -0.55 -3.42
CA LEU A 173 -12.30 -0.81 -4.85
C LEU A 173 -12.00 -2.28 -5.12
N ARG A 174 -11.18 -2.91 -4.26
CA ARG A 174 -10.72 -4.28 -4.45
C ARG A 174 -10.21 -4.86 -3.14
N VAL A 175 -10.45 -6.15 -2.92
CA VAL A 175 -9.87 -6.91 -1.79
C VAL A 175 -9.28 -8.21 -2.33
N GLN A 176 -8.17 -8.63 -1.77
CA GLN A 176 -7.58 -9.96 -1.96
C GLN A 176 -6.87 -10.41 -0.67
N GLU A 177 -6.49 -11.68 -0.59
CA GLU A 177 -5.56 -12.11 0.45
C GLU A 177 -4.23 -11.33 0.34
N ALA A 178 -3.60 -11.05 1.48
CA ALA A 178 -2.27 -10.45 1.48
C ALA A 178 -1.20 -11.52 1.26
N LEU A 179 -1.45 -12.75 1.70
CA LEU A 179 -0.51 -13.87 1.54
C LEU A 179 -0.82 -14.64 0.25
N PRO A 180 0.16 -14.79 -0.65
CA PRO A 180 -0.07 -15.41 -1.96
C PRO A 180 -0.46 -16.89 -1.88
N TRP A 181 0.00 -17.61 -0.86
CA TRP A 181 -0.32 -19.03 -0.64
C TRP A 181 -1.74 -19.26 -0.10
N ASN A 182 -2.40 -18.23 0.44
CA ASN A 182 -3.80 -18.30 0.84
C ASN A 182 -4.75 -18.17 -0.36
N ARG A 183 -4.25 -17.80 -1.55
CA ARG A 183 -5.07 -17.65 -2.76
C ARG A 183 -5.17 -18.97 -3.53
N PRO A 184 -6.37 -19.58 -3.63
CA PRO A 184 -6.56 -20.77 -4.45
C PRO A 184 -6.14 -20.55 -5.90
N GLY A 185 -5.44 -21.53 -6.47
CA GLY A 185 -4.97 -21.51 -7.85
C GLY A 185 -3.79 -20.56 -8.12
N SER A 186 -3.21 -19.94 -7.09
CA SER A 186 -1.93 -19.24 -7.25
C SER A 186 -0.80 -20.25 -7.43
N LYS A 187 0.30 -19.85 -8.09
CA LYS A 187 1.53 -20.67 -8.18
C LYS A 187 2.18 -20.96 -6.82
N TRP A 188 1.65 -20.33 -5.77
CA TRP A 188 2.12 -20.40 -4.39
C TRP A 188 1.17 -21.20 -3.47
N PHE A 189 0.01 -21.60 -3.97
CA PHE A 189 -1.04 -22.23 -3.17
C PHE A 189 -0.56 -23.59 -2.63
N ASN A 190 -0.60 -23.74 -1.31
CA ASN A 190 -0.31 -25.00 -0.64
C ASN A 190 -1.54 -25.45 0.18
N PRO A 191 -2.29 -26.48 -0.26
CA PRO A 191 -3.51 -26.93 0.43
C PRO A 191 -3.25 -27.69 1.74
N GLU A 192 -2.01 -28.10 2.02
CA GLU A 192 -1.66 -28.93 3.19
C GLU A 192 -1.28 -28.11 4.43
N GLU A 193 -1.13 -26.79 4.31
CA GLU A 193 -0.97 -25.91 5.46
C GLU A 193 -2.31 -25.25 5.76
N PRO A 194 -3.02 -25.65 6.84
CA PRO A 194 -4.23 -24.95 7.23
C PRO A 194 -3.88 -23.49 7.50
N SER A 195 -4.74 -22.58 7.02
CA SER A 195 -4.78 -21.18 7.44
C SER A 195 -4.61 -21.11 8.96
N ALA A 196 -3.41 -20.76 9.40
CA ALA A 196 -2.93 -21.04 10.74
C ALA A 196 -3.16 -19.87 11.69
#